data_AF-I4K7W0-F1
#
_entry.id   AF-I4K7W0-F1
#
_cell.length_a   1.000
_cell.length_b   1.000
_cell.length_c   1.000
_cell.angle_alpha   90.00
_cell.angle_beta   90.00
_cell.angle_gamma   90.00
#
_symmetry.space_group_name_H-M   'P 1'
#
loop_
_entity.id
_entity.type
_entity.pdbx_description
1 polymer ?
#
loop_
_entity_poly.entity_id
_entity_poly.type
_entity_poly.pdbx_seq_one_letter_code
_entity_poly.pdbx_strand_id
1 'polypeptide(L)' 'MDSSTDVICTVRNEILELIDSYTNESEFQENLLHKQYCFYYYPNEWASGPLWLHHIVEKFDTHLLKK' A
#
# COMPACT_ATOMS: atom_id res chain seq x y z
N MET A 1 12.04 -8.18 -6.46
CA MET A 1 12.05 -6.82 -5.92
C MET A 1 13.48 -6.36 -5.93
N ASP A 2 13.73 -5.23 -6.57
CA ASP A 2 15.09 -4.72 -6.78
C ASP A 2 15.55 -3.81 -5.63
N SER A 3 14.63 -3.42 -4.73
CA SER A 3 14.92 -2.66 -3.51
C SER A 3 15.56 -3.52 -2.42
N SER A 4 16.31 -2.87 -1.52
CA SER A 4 16.88 -3.51 -0.34
C SER A 4 15.78 -3.98 0.63
N THR A 5 16.11 -4.97 1.47
CA THR A 5 15.20 -5.48 2.50
C THR A 5 14.75 -4.38 3.47
N ASP A 6 15.65 -3.48 3.86
CA ASP A 6 15.36 -2.34 4.74
C ASP A 6 14.32 -1.38 4.14
N VAL A 7 14.46 -1.04 2.85
CA VAL A 7 13.48 -0.21 2.13
C VAL A 7 12.13 -0.91 2.06
N ILE A 8 12.10 -2.21 1.78
CA ILE A 8 10.85 -2.99 1.73
C ILE A 8 10.16 -3.00 3.10
N CYS A 9 10.90 -3.21 4.19
CA CYS A 9 10.35 -3.18 5.54
C CYS A 9 9.81 -1.79 5.91
N THR A 10 10.51 -0.73 5.52
CA THR A 10 10.10 0.66 5.77
C THR A 10 8.77 0.96 5.07
N VAL A 11 8.71 0.75 3.74
CA VAL A 11 7.49 1.01 2.96
C VAL A 11 6.32 0.13 3.42
N ARG A 12 6.59 -1.12 3.81
CA ARG A 12 5.57 -2.00 4.38
C ARG A 12 4.92 -1.40 5.62
N ASN A 13 5.70 -0.86 6.54
CA ASN A 13 5.18 -0.27 7.77
C ASN A 13 4.46 1.05 7.48
N GLU A 14 5.00 1.89 6.60
CA GLU A 14 4.33 3.12 6.15
C GLU A 14 2.96 2.84 5.52
N ILE A 15 2.82 1.74 4.76
CA ILE A 15 1.52 1.32 4.23
C ILE A 15 0.54 0.95 5.35
N LEU A 16 0.99 0.19 6.36
CA LEU A 16 0.13 -0.19 7.49
C LEU A 16 -0.32 1.04 8.28
N GLU A 17 0.61 1.95 8.58
CA GLU A 17 0.31 3.22 9.26
C GLU A 17 -0.66 4.09 8.43
N LEU A 18 -0.48 4.12 7.11
CA LEU A 18 -1.37 4.83 6.21
C LEU A 18 -2.79 4.25 6.27
N ILE A 19 -2.95 2.93 6.19
CA ILE A 19 -4.25 2.27 6.31
C ILE A 19 -4.94 2.65 7.62
N ASP A 20 -4.21 2.60 8.74
CA ASP A 20 -4.75 2.89 10.07
C ASP A 20 -5.08 4.39 10.28
N SER A 21 -4.44 5.28 9.52
CA SER A 21 -4.62 6.74 9.64
C SER A 21 -5.92 7.28 9.02
N TYR A 22 -6.64 6.48 8.24
CA TYR A 22 -7.85 6.91 7.52
C TYR A 22 -9.08 6.10 7.90
N THR A 23 -10.20 6.79 8.12
CA THR A 23 -11.50 6.16 8.41
C THR A 23 -12.49 6.24 7.25
N ASN A 24 -12.12 6.93 6.15
CA ASN A 24 -12.97 7.19 5.00
C ASN A 24 -12.24 6.87 3.69
N GLU A 25 -12.84 6.01 2.87
CA GLU A 25 -12.30 5.61 1.56
C GLU A 25 -12.10 6.79 0.61
N SER A 26 -13.01 7.79 0.59
CA SER A 26 -12.87 8.92 -0.32
C SER A 26 -11.65 9.78 0.00
N GLU A 27 -11.33 9.96 1.29
CA GLU A 27 -10.15 10.71 1.71
C GLU A 27 -8.87 9.91 1.48
N PHE A 28 -8.95 8.59 1.65
CA PHE A 28 -7.87 7.66 1.35
C PHE A 28 -7.53 7.67 -0.14
N GLN A 29 -8.54 7.58 -1.01
CA GLN A 29 -8.40 7.65 -2.45
C GLN A 29 -7.80 8.98 -2.91
N GLU A 30 -8.30 10.10 -2.37
CA GLU A 30 -7.75 11.43 -2.66
C GLU A 30 -6.27 11.52 -2.28
N ASN A 31 -5.90 10.98 -1.11
CA ASN A 31 -4.51 10.94 -0.69
C ASN A 31 -3.64 10.14 -1.68
N LEU A 32 -4.04 8.90 -2.00
CA LEU A 32 -3.27 8.03 -2.88
C LEU A 32 -3.12 8.60 -4.28
N LEU A 33 -4.22 9.00 -4.91
CA LEU A 33 -4.22 9.40 -6.33
C LEU A 33 -3.66 10.81 -6.54
N HIS A 34 -3.87 11.73 -5.59
CA HIS A 34 -3.59 13.16 -5.80
C HIS A 34 -2.50 13.73 -4.91
N LYS A 35 -2.27 13.18 -3.70
CA LYS A 35 -1.18 13.65 -2.80
C LYS A 35 0.09 12.80 -2.95
N GLN A 36 -0.06 11.49 -3.08
CA GLN A 36 1.06 10.56 -3.29
C GLN A 36 1.31 10.25 -4.77
N TYR A 37 0.49 10.81 -5.68
CA TYR A 37 0.63 10.66 -7.12
C TYR A 37 0.65 9.19 -7.59
N CYS A 38 -0.22 8.36 -7.02
CA CYS A 38 -0.42 7.00 -7.48
C CYS A 38 -1.18 7.00 -8.82
N PHE A 39 -0.48 6.68 -9.91
CA PHE A 39 -1.08 6.62 -11.24
C PHE A 39 -1.84 5.32 -11.54
N TYR A 40 -1.73 4.33 -10.66
CA TYR A 40 -2.53 3.12 -10.76
C TYR A 40 -3.91 3.37 -10.15
N TYR A 41 -4.94 3.42 -10.99
CA TYR A 41 -6.32 3.61 -10.55
C TYR A 41 -6.87 2.30 -9.98
N TYR A 42 -6.51 2.00 -8.73
CA TYR A 42 -6.90 0.79 -8.02
C TYR A 42 -8.41 0.49 -7.98
N PRO A 43 -9.35 1.47 -8.01
CA PRO A 43 -10.78 1.16 -7.97
C PRO A 43 -11.30 0.32 -9.14
N ASN A 44 -10.54 0.20 -10.23
CA ASN A 44 -10.90 -0.69 -11.35
C ASN A 44 -10.79 -2.19 -10.99
N GLU A 45 -9.91 -2.53 -10.05
CA GLU A 45 -9.59 -3.94 -9.72
C GLU A 45 -9.82 -4.26 -8.24
N TRP A 46 -9.95 -3.25 -7.38
CA TRP A 46 -10.06 -3.40 -5.95
C TRP A 46 -11.26 -2.63 -5.39
N ALA A 47 -12.00 -3.27 -4.49
CA ALA A 47 -13.20 -2.69 -3.88
C ALA A 47 -12.88 -1.54 -2.90
N SER A 48 -11.66 -1.46 -2.39
CA SER A 48 -11.20 -0.37 -1.52
C SER A 48 -9.68 -0.25 -1.52
N GLY A 49 -9.18 0.92 -1.17
CA GLY A 49 -7.76 1.20 -1.03
C GLY A 49 -7.07 0.31 0.03
N PRO A 50 -7.64 0.13 1.24
CA PRO A 50 -7.09 -0.79 2.23
C PRO A 50 -6.97 -2.23 1.74
N LEU A 51 -7.96 -2.77 1.00
CA LEU A 51 -7.87 -4.11 0.44
C LEU A 51 -6.71 -4.25 -0.55
N TRP A 52 -6.54 -3.25 -1.42
CA TRP A 52 -5.43 -3.19 -2.36
C TRP A 52 -4.07 -3.11 -1.65
N LEU A 53 -3.93 -2.23 -0.65
CA LEU A 53 -2.68 -2.05 0.07
C LEU A 53 -2.34 -3.26 0.97
N HIS A 54 -3.32 -3.93 1.57
CA HIS A 54 -3.08 -5.19 2.28
C HIS A 54 -2.52 -6.26 1.33
N HIS A 55 -3.02 -6.35 0.09
CA HIS A 55 -2.44 -7.25 -0.91
C HIS A 55 -0.98 -6.91 -1.25
N ILE A 56 -0.59 -5.62 -1.25
CA ILE A 56 0.80 -5.21 -1.40
C ILE A 56 1.64 -5.64 -0.18
N VAL A 57 1.11 -5.47 1.04
CA VAL A 57 1.78 -5.93 2.27
C VAL A 57 2.02 -7.44 2.24
N GLU A 58 1.04 -8.24 1.81
CA GLU A 58 1.21 -9.70 1.65
C GLU A 58 2.31 -10.06 0.65
N LYS A 59 2.46 -9.29 -0.43
CA LYS A 59 3.56 -9.44 -1.38
C LYS A 59 4.91 -9.12 -0.75
N PHE A 60 4.99 -8.08 0.08
CA PHE A 60 6.20 -7.78 0.87
C PHE A 60 6.52 -8.90 1.85
N ASP A 61 5.56 -9.36 2.64
CA ASP A 61 5.75 -10.45 3.60
C ASP A 61 6.22 -11.73 2.92
N THR A 62 5.59 -12.10 1.81
CA THR A 62 6.00 -13.26 1.00
C THR A 62 7.43 -13.13 0.48
N HIS A 63 7.86 -11.92 0.10
CA HIS A 63 9.23 -11.68 -0.36
C HIS A 63 10.23 -11.78 0.79
N LEU A 64 9.90 -11.21 1.95
CA LEU A 64 10.75 -11.21 3.14
C LEU A 64 10.95 -12.61 3.72
N LEU A 65 9.92 -13.48 3.66
CA LEU A 65 10.01 -14.88 4.10
C LEU A 65 10.84 -15.77 3.16
N LYS A 66 11.04 -15.37 1.90
CA LYS A 66 11.79 -16.14 0.89
C LYS A 66 13.28 -15.82 0.87
N LYS A 67 13.74 -14.84 1.64
CA LYS A 67 15.15 -14.47 1.81
C LYS A 67 15.69 -15.04 3.11
#